data_AF-A0A3C1U7Q6-F1
#
_entry.id   AF-A0A3C1U7Q6-F1
#
_cell.length_a   1.000
_cell.length_b   1.000
_cell.length_c   1.000
_cell.angle_alpha   90.00
_cell.angle_beta   90.00
_cell.angle_gamma   90.00
#
_symmetry.space_group_name_H-M   'P 1'
#
loop_
_entity.id
_entity.type
_entity.pdbx_description
1 polymer ?
#
loop_
_entity_poly.entity_id
_entity_poly.type
_entity_poly.pdbx_seq_one_letter_code
_entity_poly.pdbx_strand_id
1 'polypeptide(L)'
;MKLTSRTMAWVLPVILFGGILLSQVTGVWSSDTEKRPNRFEDGIFAGEYDPADIRGSYTLMDVSTLFEIDLNILIQAFTLKNDIDAENFQTNDLEKYFTDSGYEIGNESVQVFVALYKGLPIVLDDAVLPKAAVDILLQNQSNLTDEQRAYLEEYGKDVVASENPVEEEEEESEIKINGTTTFQYVIDLGVTHEEIEEILGMKLEYTNQAIKDFCLDQGLSFSTIKTKLTEAIETSK
;
A
#
# COMPACT_ATOMS: atom_id res chain seq x y z
N MET A 1 -53.90 -4.75 -13.53
CA MET A 1 -54.43 -5.20 -12.24
C MET A 1 -54.08 -4.17 -11.18
N LYS A 2 -55.03 -3.73 -10.34
CA LYS A 2 -54.73 -2.82 -9.22
C LYS A 2 -54.21 -3.66 -8.05
N LEU A 3 -52.93 -3.52 -7.71
CA LEU A 3 -52.34 -4.19 -6.54
C LEU A 3 -52.95 -3.60 -5.27
N THR A 4 -53.38 -4.45 -4.35
CA THR A 4 -53.94 -4.02 -3.06
C THR A 4 -52.80 -3.76 -2.07
N SER A 5 -52.97 -2.82 -1.13
CA SER A 5 -51.93 -2.43 -0.18
C SER A 5 -51.35 -3.62 0.62
N ARG A 6 -52.15 -4.67 0.84
CA ARG A 6 -51.71 -5.91 1.51
C ARG A 6 -50.80 -6.78 0.65
N THR A 7 -51.03 -6.82 -0.66
CA THR A 7 -50.12 -7.51 -1.59
C THR A 7 -48.81 -6.76 -1.75
N MET A 8 -48.83 -5.42 -1.70
CA MET A 8 -47.63 -4.59 -1.81
C MET A 8 -46.68 -4.78 -0.60
N ALA A 9 -47.24 -4.92 0.61
CA ALA A 9 -46.46 -5.11 1.84
C ALA A 9 -45.62 -6.40 1.84
N TRP A 10 -46.07 -7.45 1.13
CA TRP A 10 -45.34 -8.71 1.01
C TRP A 10 -44.40 -8.74 -0.20
N VAL A 11 -44.78 -8.11 -1.31
CA VAL A 11 -43.97 -8.11 -2.54
C VAL A 11 -42.68 -7.32 -2.36
N LEU A 12 -42.71 -6.21 -1.62
CA LEU A 12 -41.53 -5.35 -1.43
C LEU A 12 -40.34 -6.07 -0.77
N PRO A 13 -40.49 -6.72 0.40
CA PRO A 13 -39.36 -7.45 1.01
C PRO A 13 -38.95 -8.66 0.17
N VAL A 14 -39.89 -9.35 -0.50
CA VAL A 14 -39.55 -10.51 -1.34
C VAL A 14 -38.71 -10.10 -2.55
N ILE A 15 -38.98 -8.95 -3.16
CA ILE A 15 -38.14 -8.44 -4.26
C ILE A 15 -36.79 -7.96 -3.72
N LEU A 16 -36.76 -7.27 -2.59
CA LEU A 16 -35.52 -6.74 -2.00
C LEU A 16 -34.56 -7.88 -1.57
N PHE A 17 -35.05 -8.82 -0.75
CA PHE A 17 -34.26 -9.95 -0.29
C PHE A 17 -34.06 -11.02 -1.38
N GLY A 18 -35.05 -11.22 -2.24
CA GLY A 18 -34.95 -12.15 -3.36
C GLY A 18 -33.92 -11.70 -4.40
N GLY A 19 -33.83 -10.40 -4.68
CA GLY A 19 -32.81 -9.82 -5.56
C GLY A 19 -31.39 -10.02 -5.01
N ILE A 20 -31.20 -9.80 -3.71
CA ILE A 20 -29.90 -10.02 -3.05
C ILE A 20 -29.51 -11.51 -3.12
N LEU A 21 -30.42 -12.42 -2.75
CA LEU A 21 -30.15 -13.87 -2.81
C LEU A 21 -29.86 -14.36 -4.24
N LEU A 22 -30.58 -13.84 -5.24
CA LEU A 22 -30.31 -14.14 -6.65
C LEU A 22 -28.94 -13.60 -7.09
N SER A 23 -28.56 -12.39 -6.68
CA SER A 23 -27.26 -11.80 -7.05
C SER A 23 -26.05 -12.55 -6.49
N GLN A 24 -26.19 -13.15 -5.30
CA GLN A 24 -25.15 -13.99 -4.67
C GLN A 24 -25.00 -15.32 -5.41
N VAL A 25 -26.12 -15.96 -5.80
CA VAL A 25 -26.10 -17.26 -6.52
C VAL A 25 -25.58 -17.13 -7.96
N THR A 26 -25.85 -16.00 -8.63
CA THR A 26 -25.40 -15.78 -10.01
C THR A 26 -23.95 -15.31 -10.11
N GLY A 27 -23.27 -15.07 -8.99
CA GLY A 27 -21.89 -14.55 -8.97
C GLY A 27 -21.73 -13.16 -9.59
N VAL A 28 -22.85 -12.45 -9.83
CA VAL A 28 -22.85 -11.08 -10.37
C VAL A 28 -22.27 -10.08 -9.35
N TRP A 29 -22.19 -10.50 -8.09
CA TRP A 29 -21.48 -9.79 -7.04
C TRP A 29 -20.35 -10.70 -6.52
N SER A 30 -19.11 -10.36 -6.87
CA SER A 30 -17.89 -10.89 -6.24
C SER A 30 -17.16 -9.77 -5.55
N SER A 31 -16.79 -9.98 -4.29
CA SER A 31 -15.97 -9.05 -3.49
C SER A 31 -14.48 -9.30 -3.69
N ASP A 32 -14.09 -10.30 -4.49
CA ASP A 32 -12.69 -10.61 -4.76
C ASP A 32 -12.10 -9.46 -5.57
N THR A 33 -11.48 -8.54 -4.86
CA THR A 33 -10.58 -7.56 -5.46
C THR A 33 -9.40 -8.37 -6.00
N GLU A 34 -9.28 -8.45 -7.33
CA GLU A 34 -8.13 -9.11 -7.94
C GLU A 34 -6.86 -8.34 -7.52
N LYS A 35 -6.01 -8.99 -6.72
CA LYS A 35 -4.68 -8.48 -6.36
C LYS A 35 -3.73 -8.67 -7.54
N ARG A 36 -3.91 -7.83 -8.55
CA ARG A 36 -3.09 -7.80 -9.75
C ARG A 36 -2.50 -6.41 -9.91
N PRO A 37 -1.18 -6.27 -9.74
CA PRO A 37 -0.51 -5.02 -10.03
C PRO A 37 -0.69 -4.66 -11.50
N ASN A 38 -0.66 -3.37 -11.79
CA ASN A 38 -0.45 -2.85 -13.13
C ASN A 38 0.83 -3.43 -13.74
N ARG A 39 0.89 -3.46 -15.06
CA ARG A 39 2.08 -3.91 -15.80
C ARG A 39 2.66 -2.73 -16.57
N PHE A 40 3.96 -2.75 -16.78
CA PHE A 40 4.58 -1.78 -17.70
C PHE A 40 4.01 -1.99 -19.11
N GLU A 41 3.53 -0.90 -19.72
CA GLU A 41 2.91 -0.97 -21.05
C GLU A 41 3.95 -1.08 -22.17
N ASP A 42 5.08 -0.38 -22.02
CA ASP A 42 6.11 -0.21 -23.05
C ASP A 42 7.53 -0.36 -22.48
N GLY A 43 8.51 -0.44 -23.38
CA GLY A 43 9.94 -0.50 -23.04
C GLY A 43 10.47 -1.91 -22.80
N ILE A 44 11.66 -2.01 -22.21
CA ILE A 44 12.35 -3.30 -21.99
C ILE A 44 11.69 -4.16 -20.91
N PHE A 45 10.83 -3.57 -20.10
CA PHE A 45 10.08 -4.23 -19.03
C PHE A 45 8.61 -4.44 -19.40
N ALA A 46 8.21 -4.19 -20.65
CA ALA A 46 6.83 -4.29 -21.09
C ALA A 46 6.24 -5.67 -20.75
N GLY A 47 5.08 -5.67 -20.11
CA GLY A 47 4.41 -6.87 -19.63
C GLY A 47 4.88 -7.36 -18.26
N GLU A 48 5.96 -6.85 -17.67
CA GLU A 48 6.31 -7.14 -16.27
C GLU A 48 5.36 -6.40 -15.32
N TYR A 49 5.09 -6.99 -14.15
CA TYR A 49 4.35 -6.31 -13.09
C TYR A 49 5.13 -5.12 -12.54
N ASP A 50 4.44 -4.01 -12.31
CA ASP A 50 5.00 -2.82 -11.70
C ASP A 50 5.03 -2.98 -10.17
N PRO A 51 6.22 -3.00 -9.53
CA PRO A 51 6.32 -3.06 -8.08
C PRO A 51 5.65 -1.88 -7.37
N ALA A 52 5.54 -0.71 -8.01
CA ALA A 52 4.89 0.46 -7.43
C ALA A 52 3.39 0.25 -7.15
N ASP A 53 2.73 -0.67 -7.85
CA ASP A 53 1.31 -1.01 -7.62
C ASP A 53 1.11 -2.17 -6.61
N ILE A 54 2.16 -2.60 -5.90
CA ILE A 54 1.97 -3.47 -4.72
C ILE A 54 1.20 -2.65 -3.67
N ARG A 55 0.03 -3.13 -3.29
CA ARG A 55 -0.84 -2.45 -2.31
C ARG A 55 -0.62 -3.05 -0.93
N GLY A 56 -0.85 -2.25 0.12
CA GLY A 56 -0.63 -2.66 1.50
C GLY A 56 -1.35 -3.95 1.91
N SER A 57 -2.49 -4.25 1.27
CA SER A 57 -3.28 -5.47 1.51
C SER A 57 -2.74 -6.73 0.83
N TYR A 58 -1.68 -6.62 0.03
CA TYR A 58 -1.02 -7.77 -0.59
C TYR A 58 -0.28 -8.55 0.49
N THR A 59 -0.30 -9.87 0.41
CA THR A 59 0.50 -10.70 1.32
C THR A 59 1.91 -10.90 0.78
N LEU A 60 2.84 -11.36 1.62
CA LEU A 60 4.16 -11.78 1.13
C LEU A 60 4.06 -12.94 0.14
N MET A 61 3.04 -13.82 0.25
CA MET A 61 2.78 -14.86 -0.74
C MET A 61 2.30 -14.28 -2.08
N ASP A 62 1.44 -13.26 -2.06
CA ASP A 62 1.02 -12.54 -3.27
C ASP A 62 2.24 -11.96 -3.99
N VAL A 63 3.11 -11.25 -3.24
CA VAL A 63 4.35 -10.66 -3.79
C VAL A 63 5.29 -11.75 -4.32
N SER A 64 5.49 -12.82 -3.54
CA SER A 64 6.33 -13.96 -3.91
C SER A 64 5.88 -14.58 -5.24
N THR A 65 4.58 -14.80 -5.39
CA THR A 65 3.98 -15.41 -6.58
C THR A 65 4.01 -14.48 -7.79
N LEU A 66 3.65 -13.21 -7.61
CA LEU A 66 3.52 -12.26 -8.72
C LEU A 66 4.88 -11.83 -9.29
N PHE A 67 5.89 -11.67 -8.42
CA PHE A 67 7.22 -11.20 -8.81
C PHE A 67 8.26 -12.33 -8.87
N GLU A 68 7.86 -13.57 -8.61
CA GLU A 68 8.73 -14.75 -8.64
C GLU A 68 9.96 -14.60 -7.74
N ILE A 69 9.74 -14.15 -6.50
CA ILE A 69 10.76 -14.02 -5.45
C ILE A 69 10.45 -15.06 -4.39
N ASP A 70 11.43 -15.88 -4.00
CA ASP A 70 11.22 -16.89 -2.96
C ASP A 70 10.71 -16.26 -1.66
N LEU A 71 9.65 -16.82 -1.07
CA LEU A 71 9.04 -16.28 0.15
C LEU A 71 10.06 -16.15 1.29
N ASN A 72 11.03 -17.08 1.39
CA ASN A 72 12.07 -17.00 2.42
C ASN A 72 13.03 -15.83 2.21
N ILE A 73 13.18 -15.35 0.97
CA ILE A 73 13.98 -14.15 0.69
C ILE A 73 13.25 -12.92 1.25
N LEU A 74 11.93 -12.83 1.07
CA LEU A 74 11.11 -11.75 1.64
C LEU A 74 11.15 -11.78 3.18
N ILE A 75 10.99 -12.97 3.78
CA ILE A 75 11.09 -13.15 5.24
C ILE A 75 12.46 -12.67 5.75
N GLN A 76 13.55 -13.08 5.11
CA GLN A 76 14.91 -12.68 5.50
C GLN A 76 15.18 -11.19 5.29
N ALA A 77 14.73 -10.63 4.17
CA ALA A 77 14.93 -9.22 3.84
C ALA A 77 14.33 -8.32 4.91
N PHE A 78 13.14 -8.65 5.39
CA PHE A 78 12.45 -7.90 6.44
C PHE A 78 12.70 -8.44 7.85
N THR A 79 13.70 -9.31 8.02
CA THR A 79 14.10 -9.88 9.33
C THR A 79 12.94 -10.51 10.11
N LEU A 80 11.91 -10.98 9.39
CA LEU A 80 10.74 -11.58 9.98
C LEU A 80 11.09 -12.95 10.54
N LYS A 81 10.52 -13.27 11.70
CA LYS A 81 10.79 -14.55 12.37
C LYS A 81 9.98 -15.68 11.76
N ASN A 82 10.47 -16.91 11.89
CA ASN A 82 9.85 -18.09 11.27
C ASN A 82 8.49 -18.51 11.87
N ASP A 83 8.07 -17.90 12.98
CA ASP A 83 6.81 -18.18 13.66
C ASP A 83 5.63 -17.33 13.17
N ILE A 84 5.88 -16.33 12.32
CA ILE A 84 4.79 -15.59 11.65
C ILE A 84 4.13 -16.45 10.56
N ASP A 85 2.84 -16.22 10.34
CA ASP A 85 2.14 -16.72 9.15
C ASP A 85 2.51 -15.87 7.93
N ALA A 86 3.71 -16.10 7.39
CA ALA A 86 4.26 -15.33 6.28
C ALA A 86 3.39 -15.40 5.01
N GLU A 87 2.60 -16.46 4.82
CA GLU A 87 1.76 -16.58 3.63
C GLU A 87 0.61 -15.56 3.62
N ASN A 88 0.07 -15.27 4.81
CA ASN A 88 -1.04 -14.33 5.00
C ASN A 88 -0.59 -12.97 5.54
N PHE A 89 0.70 -12.78 5.81
CA PHE A 89 1.27 -11.53 6.30
C PHE A 89 1.15 -10.42 5.27
N GLN A 90 0.43 -9.33 5.58
CA GLN A 90 0.25 -8.21 4.65
C GLN A 90 1.44 -7.26 4.66
N THR A 91 1.74 -6.63 3.52
CA THR A 91 2.91 -5.75 3.39
C THR A 91 2.79 -4.49 4.26
N ASN A 92 1.57 -3.99 4.52
CA ASN A 92 1.35 -2.89 5.47
C ASN A 92 1.55 -3.30 6.94
N ASP A 93 1.39 -4.58 7.29
CA ASP A 93 1.58 -5.05 8.65
C ASP A 93 3.03 -4.93 9.10
N LEU A 94 4.00 -4.79 8.18
CA LEU A 94 5.40 -4.51 8.49
C LEU A 94 5.56 -3.31 9.43
N GLU A 95 4.75 -2.26 9.29
CA GLU A 95 4.84 -1.05 10.11
C GLU A 95 4.72 -1.38 11.61
N LYS A 96 3.92 -2.40 11.97
CA LYS A 96 3.70 -2.86 13.36
C LYS A 96 4.92 -3.55 13.96
N TYR A 97 5.79 -4.10 13.12
CA TYR A 97 7.01 -4.79 13.54
C TYR A 97 8.21 -3.85 13.62
N PHE A 98 8.11 -2.65 13.03
CA PHE A 98 9.21 -1.68 13.00
C PHE A 98 8.91 -0.38 13.74
N THR A 99 7.79 -0.29 14.47
CA THR A 99 7.40 0.92 15.23
C THR A 99 8.51 1.42 16.16
N ASP A 100 9.17 0.52 16.89
CA ASP A 100 10.25 0.86 17.83
C ASP A 100 11.57 1.28 17.14
N SER A 101 11.67 1.12 15.81
CA SER A 101 12.88 1.44 15.06
C SER A 101 13.05 2.95 14.82
N GLY A 102 11.98 3.74 14.98
CA GLY A 102 11.95 5.16 14.63
C GLY A 102 11.91 5.43 13.12
N TYR A 103 11.72 4.39 12.30
CA TYR A 103 11.60 4.47 10.84
C TYR A 103 10.30 3.82 10.37
N GLU A 104 9.66 4.40 9.36
CA GLU A 104 8.51 3.78 8.69
C GLU A 104 9.01 2.72 7.70
N ILE A 105 8.84 1.45 8.08
CA ILE A 105 9.18 0.30 7.23
C ILE A 105 7.88 -0.45 6.97
N GLY A 106 7.37 -0.30 5.76
CA GLY A 106 6.01 -0.70 5.41
C GLY A 106 5.92 -1.19 3.96
N ASN A 107 4.76 -0.95 3.34
CA ASN A 107 4.51 -1.39 1.98
C ASN A 107 5.51 -0.82 0.97
N GLU A 108 5.90 0.45 1.10
CA GLU A 108 6.86 1.08 0.15
C GLU A 108 8.24 0.45 0.22
N SER A 109 8.70 0.06 1.41
CA SER A 109 9.93 -0.71 1.58
C SER A 109 9.88 -2.03 0.79
N VAL A 110 8.72 -2.68 0.74
CA VAL A 110 8.50 -3.88 -0.10
C VAL A 110 8.56 -3.54 -1.59
N GLN A 111 7.93 -2.45 -2.02
CA GLN A 111 7.96 -2.00 -3.41
C GLN A 111 9.38 -1.78 -3.90
N VAL A 112 10.19 -1.03 -3.13
CA VAL A 112 11.58 -0.76 -3.44
C VAL A 112 12.41 -2.03 -3.44
N PHE A 113 12.26 -2.89 -2.42
CA PHE A 113 13.00 -4.15 -2.35
C PHE A 113 12.72 -5.03 -3.57
N VAL A 114 11.44 -5.22 -3.93
CA VAL A 114 11.03 -6.03 -5.09
C VAL A 114 11.59 -5.44 -6.38
N ALA A 115 11.48 -4.13 -6.57
CA ALA A 115 11.98 -3.46 -7.76
C ALA A 115 13.50 -3.64 -7.92
N LEU A 116 14.27 -3.34 -6.89
CA LEU A 116 15.73 -3.46 -6.94
C LEU A 116 16.18 -4.92 -7.07
N TYR A 117 15.49 -5.85 -6.42
CA TYR A 117 15.77 -7.29 -6.52
C TYR A 117 15.55 -7.80 -7.95
N LYS A 118 14.48 -7.34 -8.62
CA LYS A 118 14.15 -7.74 -10.00
C LYS A 118 14.84 -6.88 -11.07
N GLY A 119 15.51 -5.79 -10.68
CA GLY A 119 16.09 -4.82 -11.61
C GLY A 119 15.03 -4.01 -12.38
N LEU A 120 13.86 -3.82 -11.79
CA LEU A 120 12.73 -3.07 -12.34
C LEU A 120 12.83 -1.58 -11.94
N PRO A 121 12.24 -0.67 -12.73
CA PRO A 121 12.22 0.75 -12.40
C PRO A 121 11.31 1.01 -11.20
N ILE A 122 11.74 1.91 -10.33
CA ILE A 122 10.99 2.42 -9.18
C ILE A 122 11.49 3.83 -8.87
N VAL A 123 10.61 4.68 -8.34
CA VAL A 123 11.03 5.94 -7.73
C VAL A 123 11.73 5.64 -6.42
N LEU A 124 12.96 6.13 -6.27
CA LEU A 124 13.72 6.03 -5.02
C LEU A 124 13.60 7.37 -4.30
N ASP A 125 12.98 7.34 -3.11
CA ASP A 125 12.79 8.52 -2.27
C ASP A 125 13.28 8.24 -0.85
N ASP A 126 12.38 8.18 0.13
CA ASP A 126 12.71 8.09 1.56
C ASP A 126 12.37 6.73 2.20
N ALA A 127 11.85 5.78 1.42
CA ALA A 127 11.51 4.46 1.92
C ALA A 127 12.72 3.80 2.59
N VAL A 128 12.58 3.39 3.85
CA VAL A 128 13.66 2.78 4.62
C VAL A 128 13.69 1.26 4.40
N LEU A 129 14.89 0.68 4.29
CA LEU A 129 15.09 -0.76 4.18
C LEU A 129 15.89 -1.31 5.37
N PRO A 130 15.51 -2.47 5.94
CA PRO A 130 16.39 -3.18 6.86
C PRO A 130 17.71 -3.56 6.18
N LYS A 131 18.80 -3.54 6.94
CA LYS A 131 20.13 -3.89 6.42
C LYS A 131 20.18 -5.30 5.82
N ALA A 132 19.39 -6.24 6.34
CA ALA A 132 19.25 -7.57 5.75
C ALA A 132 18.73 -7.53 4.29
N ALA A 133 17.75 -6.67 4.01
CA ALA A 133 17.26 -6.44 2.65
C ALA A 133 18.37 -5.87 1.76
N VAL A 134 19.12 -4.87 2.25
CA VAL A 134 20.24 -4.27 1.53
C VAL A 134 21.32 -5.31 1.20
N ASP A 135 21.71 -6.13 2.16
CA ASP A 135 22.70 -7.18 1.98
C ASP A 135 22.26 -8.20 0.92
N ILE A 136 20.98 -8.58 0.91
CA ILE A 136 20.40 -9.46 -0.12
C ILE A 136 20.45 -8.80 -1.50
N LEU A 137 20.08 -7.52 -1.59
CA LEU A 137 20.11 -6.77 -2.86
C LEU A 137 21.53 -6.68 -3.43
N LEU A 138 22.52 -6.36 -2.59
CA LEU A 138 23.93 -6.28 -2.99
C LEU A 138 24.51 -7.64 -3.42
N GLN A 139 24.02 -8.74 -2.85
CA GLN A 139 24.44 -10.10 -3.21
C GLN A 139 23.75 -10.61 -4.48
N ASN A 140 22.47 -10.27 -4.67
CA ASN A 140 21.66 -10.77 -5.78
C ASN A 140 21.88 -9.96 -7.06
N GLN A 141 22.01 -8.63 -6.94
CA GLN A 141 22.05 -7.73 -8.08
C GLN A 141 23.45 -7.10 -8.27
N SER A 142 24.24 -7.69 -9.16
CA SER A 142 25.57 -7.17 -9.51
C SER A 142 25.56 -5.86 -10.30
N ASN A 143 24.43 -5.51 -10.93
CA ASN A 143 24.30 -4.36 -11.83
C ASN A 143 23.54 -3.17 -11.24
N LEU A 144 23.47 -3.04 -9.90
CA LEU A 144 22.90 -1.85 -9.28
C LEU A 144 23.60 -0.59 -9.84
N THR A 145 22.85 0.49 -10.05
CA THR A 145 23.43 1.78 -10.45
C THR A 145 24.13 2.44 -9.27
N ASP A 146 24.93 3.47 -9.53
CA ASP A 146 25.58 4.22 -8.45
C ASP A 146 24.56 5.00 -7.62
N GLU A 147 23.47 5.48 -8.24
CA GLU A 147 22.33 6.08 -7.55
C GLU A 147 21.63 5.08 -6.62
N GLN A 148 21.36 3.87 -7.10
CA GLN A 148 20.78 2.79 -6.28
C GLN A 148 21.69 2.42 -5.10
N ARG A 149 23.01 2.36 -5.33
CA ARG A 149 23.97 2.10 -4.25
C ARG A 149 24.00 3.21 -3.21
N ALA A 150 24.00 4.47 -3.63
CA ALA A 150 23.94 5.61 -2.73
C ALA A 150 22.63 5.61 -1.91
N TYR A 151 21.49 5.34 -2.56
CA TYR A 151 20.21 5.18 -1.89
C TYR A 151 20.25 4.05 -0.83
N LEU A 152 20.79 2.88 -1.17
CA LEU A 152 20.90 1.76 -0.22
C LEU A 152 21.83 2.07 0.96
N GLU A 153 22.88 2.87 0.76
CA GLU A 153 23.76 3.34 1.83
C GLU A 153 23.07 4.34 2.75
N GLU A 154 22.25 5.24 2.20
CA GLU A 154 21.54 6.27 2.94
C GLU A 154 20.33 5.72 3.71
N TYR A 155 19.49 4.92 3.05
CA TYR A 155 18.20 4.42 3.57
C TYR A 155 18.26 2.99 4.09
N GLY A 156 19.40 2.31 3.99
CA GLY A 156 19.67 1.05 4.66
C GLY A 156 19.93 1.24 6.16
N LYS A 157 19.00 0.82 7.02
CA LYS A 157 19.13 0.95 8.49
C LYS A 157 19.36 -0.39 9.16
N ASP A 158 20.22 -0.41 10.17
CA ASP A 158 20.50 -1.59 10.98
C ASP A 158 19.38 -1.79 12.00
N VAL A 159 18.26 -2.31 11.51
CA VAL A 159 17.02 -2.54 12.26
C VAL A 159 16.56 -3.98 12.07
N VAL A 160 15.85 -4.48 13.08
CA VAL A 160 15.32 -5.85 13.11
C VAL A 160 13.84 -5.76 13.49
N ALA A 161 13.01 -6.56 12.85
CA ALA A 161 11.60 -6.68 13.17
C ALA A 161 11.43 -7.10 14.64
N SER A 162 10.55 -6.38 15.35
CA SER A 162 10.20 -6.69 16.74
C SER A 162 9.62 -8.10 16.85
N GLU A 163 9.90 -8.79 17.96
CA GLU A 163 9.30 -10.10 18.23
C GLU A 163 7.83 -9.99 18.62
N ASN A 164 7.45 -8.85 19.22
CA ASN A 164 6.09 -8.55 19.60
C ASN A 164 5.65 -7.37 18.73
N PRO A 165 4.82 -7.60 17.70
CA PRO A 165 4.26 -6.48 16.96
C PRO A 165 3.50 -5.60 17.94
N VAL A 166 3.60 -4.29 17.76
CA VAL A 166 2.72 -3.37 18.48
C VAL A 166 1.32 -3.65 17.94
N GLU A 167 0.50 -4.35 18.74
CA GLU A 167 -0.93 -4.41 18.49
C GLU A 167 -1.44 -2.98 18.59
N GLU A 168 -2.04 -2.49 17.50
CA GLU A 168 -2.73 -1.19 17.51
C GLU A 168 -3.88 -1.32 18.51
N GLU A 169 -3.72 -0.77 19.73
CA GLU A 169 -4.87 -0.31 20.46
C GLU A 169 -5.55 0.71 19.55
N GLU A 170 -6.82 0.48 19.21
CA GLU A 170 -7.67 1.44 18.49
C GLU A 170 -7.84 2.69 19.37
N GLU A 171 -6.80 3.51 19.50
CA GLU A 171 -6.96 4.86 20.03
C GLU A 171 -7.75 5.64 18.97
N GLU A 172 -9.02 5.89 19.29
CA GLU A 172 -10.04 6.59 18.51
C GLU A 172 -9.66 8.05 18.12
N SER A 173 -8.38 8.45 18.23
CA SER A 173 -7.94 9.84 18.14
C SER A 173 -6.78 10.16 17.19
N GLU A 174 -6.08 9.17 16.62
CA GLU A 174 -5.05 9.44 15.60
C GLU A 174 -5.64 9.37 14.19
N ILE A 175 -5.50 10.47 13.44
CA ILE A 175 -5.93 10.55 12.05
C ILE A 175 -4.93 9.74 11.22
N LYS A 176 -5.35 8.58 10.74
CA LYS A 176 -4.50 7.68 9.95
C LYS A 176 -4.76 7.86 8.46
N ILE A 177 -3.83 8.52 7.78
CA ILE A 177 -3.77 8.52 6.31
C ILE A 177 -3.26 7.14 5.86
N ASN A 178 -4.07 6.44 5.07
CA ASN A 178 -3.75 5.13 4.51
C ASN A 178 -3.87 5.15 2.98
N GLY A 179 -3.59 4.02 2.33
CA GLY A 179 -3.60 3.92 0.86
C GLY A 179 -4.95 4.18 0.18
N THR A 180 -6.05 4.29 0.93
CA THR A 180 -7.40 4.61 0.42
C THR A 180 -7.86 6.02 0.78
N THR A 181 -7.07 6.76 1.56
CA THR A 181 -7.39 8.13 1.94
C THR A 181 -7.37 9.03 0.72
N THR A 182 -8.41 9.86 0.56
CA THR A 182 -8.54 10.82 -0.54
C THR A 182 -8.13 12.23 -0.10
N PHE A 183 -7.78 13.09 -1.05
CA PHE A 183 -7.53 14.50 -0.75
C PHE A 183 -8.76 15.20 -0.14
N GLN A 184 -9.97 14.80 -0.55
CA GLN A 184 -11.22 15.31 0.02
C GLN A 184 -11.31 15.05 1.52
N TYR A 185 -10.91 13.85 1.97
CA TYR A 185 -10.90 13.53 3.40
C TYR A 185 -9.92 14.44 4.17
N VAL A 186 -8.75 14.70 3.62
CA VAL A 186 -7.75 15.59 4.23
C VAL A 186 -8.26 17.05 4.29
N ILE A 187 -8.98 17.50 3.25
CA ILE A 187 -9.65 18.80 3.25
C ILE A 187 -10.75 18.87 4.31
N ASP A 188 -11.55 17.81 4.44
CA ASP A 188 -12.62 17.73 5.44
C ASP A 188 -12.06 17.77 6.88
N LEU A 189 -10.78 17.41 7.06
CA LEU A 189 -10.03 17.50 8.31
C LEU A 189 -9.40 18.87 8.56
N GLY A 190 -9.46 19.80 7.61
CA GLY A 190 -9.09 21.21 7.80
C GLY A 190 -7.88 21.71 7.03
N VAL A 191 -7.19 20.86 6.26
CA VAL A 191 -6.09 21.30 5.38
C VAL A 191 -6.66 21.97 4.14
N THR A 192 -6.15 23.14 3.74
CA THR A 192 -6.69 23.84 2.57
C THR A 192 -6.18 23.27 1.26
N HIS A 193 -6.91 23.55 0.18
CA HIS A 193 -6.50 23.13 -1.17
C HIS A 193 -5.14 23.73 -1.55
N GLU A 194 -4.86 24.98 -1.15
CA GLU A 194 -3.57 25.62 -1.40
C GLU A 194 -2.41 24.95 -0.65
N GLU A 195 -2.62 24.54 0.60
CA GLU A 195 -1.60 23.85 1.40
C GLU A 195 -1.26 22.48 0.80
N ILE A 196 -2.27 21.75 0.30
CA ILE A 196 -2.06 20.48 -0.40
C ILE A 196 -1.26 20.72 -1.69
N GLU A 197 -1.61 21.73 -2.49
CA GLU A 197 -0.86 22.05 -3.72
C GLU A 197 0.59 22.44 -3.44
N GLU A 198 0.87 23.12 -2.31
CA GLU A 198 2.23 23.44 -1.86
C GLU A 198 3.00 22.18 -1.47
N ILE A 199 2.38 21.27 -0.70
CA ILE A 199 2.98 19.98 -0.28
C ILE A 199 3.31 19.11 -1.49
N LEU A 200 2.42 19.05 -2.48
CA LEU A 200 2.59 18.28 -3.71
C LEU A 200 3.54 18.97 -4.71
N GLY A 201 3.74 20.29 -4.59
CA GLY A 201 4.48 21.10 -5.55
C GLY A 201 3.80 21.23 -6.92
N MET A 202 2.52 20.90 -7.02
CA MET A 202 1.74 20.88 -8.26
C MET A 202 0.26 21.13 -7.99
N LYS A 203 -0.48 21.45 -9.06
CA LYS A 203 -1.92 21.69 -8.95
C LYS A 203 -2.70 20.40 -8.77
N LEU A 204 -3.66 20.42 -7.86
CA LEU A 204 -4.55 19.30 -7.60
C LEU A 204 -5.82 19.45 -8.45
N GLU A 205 -6.01 18.57 -9.42
CA GLU A 205 -7.16 18.62 -10.33
C GLU A 205 -8.42 17.96 -9.74
N TYR A 206 -8.25 16.89 -8.95
CA TYR A 206 -9.35 16.08 -8.43
C TYR A 206 -9.16 15.76 -6.95
N THR A 207 -10.10 16.18 -6.09
CA THR A 207 -10.03 15.91 -4.64
C THR A 207 -10.50 14.52 -4.26
N ASN A 208 -11.29 13.85 -5.12
CA ASN A 208 -11.82 12.50 -4.86
C ASN A 208 -10.83 11.37 -5.22
N GLN A 209 -9.66 11.68 -5.76
CA GLN A 209 -8.62 10.69 -6.04
C GLN A 209 -7.96 10.25 -4.73
N ALA A 210 -7.60 8.96 -4.62
CA ALA A 210 -6.80 8.46 -3.51
C ALA A 210 -5.40 9.09 -3.58
N ILE A 211 -4.89 9.55 -2.44
CA ILE A 211 -3.58 10.22 -2.34
C ILE A 211 -2.49 9.28 -2.86
N LYS A 212 -2.57 7.98 -2.52
CA LYS A 212 -1.63 6.97 -2.99
C LYS A 212 -1.64 6.83 -4.51
N ASP A 213 -2.81 6.70 -5.13
CA ASP A 213 -2.93 6.55 -6.58
C ASP A 213 -2.38 7.79 -7.30
N PHE A 214 -2.66 8.98 -6.78
CA PHE A 214 -2.09 10.22 -7.30
C PHE A 214 -0.56 10.24 -7.22
N CYS A 215 0.01 9.83 -6.08
CA CYS A 215 1.46 9.77 -5.91
C CYS A 215 2.08 8.80 -6.93
N LEU A 216 1.46 7.63 -7.15
CA LEU A 216 1.90 6.68 -8.17
C LEU A 216 1.87 7.27 -9.58
N ASP A 217 0.77 7.91 -9.96
CA ASP A 217 0.62 8.53 -11.29
C ASP A 217 1.65 9.64 -11.55
N GLN A 218 2.03 10.38 -10.49
CA GLN A 218 2.97 11.49 -10.58
C GLN A 218 4.43 11.10 -10.29
N GLY A 219 4.68 9.82 -9.96
CA GLY A 219 6.01 9.35 -9.57
C GLY A 219 6.52 10.00 -8.28
N LEU A 220 5.64 10.21 -7.30
CA LEU A 220 5.93 10.74 -5.96
C LEU A 220 5.90 9.62 -4.91
N SER A 221 6.65 9.79 -3.81
CA SER A 221 6.58 8.91 -2.63
C SER A 221 5.30 9.15 -1.84
N PHE A 222 4.54 8.08 -1.56
CA PHE A 222 3.32 8.22 -0.77
C PHE A 222 3.63 8.38 0.73
N SER A 223 4.67 7.75 1.28
CA SER A 223 5.09 7.92 2.68
C SER A 223 5.50 9.37 2.98
N THR A 224 6.29 10.01 2.11
CA THR A 224 6.67 11.42 2.28
C THR A 224 5.44 12.33 2.32
N ILE A 225 4.50 12.12 1.39
CA ILE A 225 3.27 12.93 1.30
C ILE A 225 2.35 12.66 2.50
N LYS A 226 2.24 11.39 2.92
CA LYS A 226 1.48 10.97 4.12
C LYS A 226 1.98 11.71 5.37
N THR A 227 3.29 11.77 5.60
CA THR A 227 3.86 12.47 6.76
C THR A 227 3.55 13.96 6.71
N LYS A 228 3.82 14.64 5.58
CA LYS A 228 3.55 16.08 5.43
C LYS A 228 2.07 16.44 5.60
N LEU A 229 1.17 15.61 5.05
CA LEU A 229 -0.27 15.83 5.19
C LEU A 229 -0.74 15.60 6.62
N THR A 230 -0.20 14.60 7.32
CA THR A 230 -0.51 14.37 8.74
C THR A 230 -0.07 15.56 9.59
N GLU A 231 1.15 16.08 9.38
CA GLU A 231 1.63 17.29 10.06
C GLU A 231 0.76 18.53 9.79
N ALA A 232 0.29 18.70 8.55
CA ALA A 232 -0.61 19.78 8.18
C ALA A 232 -1.98 19.66 8.88
N ILE A 233 -2.54 18.45 8.96
CA ILE A 233 -3.79 18.19 9.67
C ILE A 233 -3.66 18.51 11.17
N GLU A 234 -2.53 18.16 11.78
CA GLU A 234 -2.27 18.48 13.19
C GLU A 234 -2.11 19.98 13.43
N THR A 235 -1.49 20.71 12.49
CA THR A 235 -1.30 22.16 12.57
C THR A 235 -2.62 22.94 12.42
N SER A 236 -3.58 22.37 11.68
CA SER A 236 -4.89 23.00 11.41
C SER A 236 -5.94 22.78 12.52
N LYS A 237 -5.63 21.99 13.56
CA LYS A 237 -6.49 21.78 14.75
C LYS A 237 -6.25 22.84 15.83
#